data_AF-A0A8C0WSF7-F1
#
_entry.id   AF-A0A8C0WSF7-F1
#
_cell.length_a   1.000
_cell.length_b   1.000
_cell.length_c   1.000
_cell.angle_alpha   90.00
_cell.angle_beta   90.00
_cell.angle_gamma   90.00
#
_symmetry.space_group_name_H-M   'P 1'
#
loop_
_entity.id
_entity.type
_entity.pdbx_description
1 polymer ?
#
loop_
_entity_poly.entity_id
_entity_poly.type
_entity_poly.pdbx_seq_one_letter_code
_entity_poly.pdbx_strand_id
1 'polypeptide(L)'
;YSLVLPLCPVMAGGLFSIDKNYFFELGTYDPGLDVWGGENMELSFKVWMCGGEIEIIPCSRVGHIFRNDNPYSFPKDRMKTVERNLVRVAEVWLDEYKELFYGHGDHLIEQGLDVGNLTQQMELRKRLKCKSFKWYLENVFPDLKAPIARASGVVSSWGNLHLTL
;
A
#
# COMPACT_ATOMS: atom_id res chain seq x y z
N TYR A 1 24.40 11.08 -21.04
CA TYR A 1 23.77 11.30 -19.73
C TYR A 1 22.55 10.38 -19.66
N SER A 2 22.61 9.26 -18.94
CA SER A 2 21.40 8.48 -18.65
C SER A 2 20.59 9.27 -17.63
N LEU A 3 19.46 9.83 -18.08
CA LEU A 3 18.42 10.32 -17.19
C LEU A 3 17.82 9.09 -16.50
N VAL A 4 18.27 8.81 -15.29
CA VAL A 4 17.52 7.91 -14.40
C VAL A 4 16.31 8.71 -13.94
N LEU A 5 15.13 8.38 -14.46
CA LEU A 5 13.89 8.99 -13.99
C LEU A 5 13.68 8.60 -12.51
N PRO A 6 13.18 9.51 -11.67
CA PRO A 6 12.93 9.19 -10.27
C PRO A 6 11.84 8.11 -10.18
N LEU A 7 12.24 6.92 -9.73
CA LEU A 7 11.35 5.80 -9.45
C LEU A 7 10.37 6.20 -8.35
N CYS A 8 9.10 5.84 -8.53
CA CYS A 8 8.03 6.10 -7.57
C CYS A 8 7.50 4.79 -7.02
N PRO A 9 7.87 4.38 -5.78
CA PRO A 9 7.38 3.13 -5.21
C PRO A 9 5.85 3.11 -5.10
N VAL A 10 5.26 4.23 -4.71
CA VAL A 10 3.81 4.41 -4.57
C VAL A 10 3.39 5.76 -5.13
N MET A 11 2.49 5.76 -6.10
CA MET A 11 1.92 6.99 -6.63
C MET A 11 0.89 7.62 -5.68
N ALA A 12 0.68 8.94 -5.82
CA ALA A 12 -0.31 9.67 -5.04
C ALA A 12 -1.76 9.24 -5.34
N GLY A 13 -2.04 8.72 -6.55
CA GLY A 13 -3.34 8.17 -6.95
C GLY A 13 -4.10 9.01 -7.97
N GLY A 14 -4.44 10.26 -7.65
CA GLY A 14 -5.37 11.05 -8.47
C GLY A 14 -4.82 11.60 -9.80
N LEU A 15 -3.52 11.50 -10.05
CA LEU A 15 -2.81 12.14 -11.17
C LEU A 15 -1.78 11.18 -11.76
N PHE A 16 -2.14 10.50 -12.83
CA PHE A 16 -1.25 9.61 -13.58
C PHE A 16 -1.75 9.44 -15.02
N SER A 17 -0.91 8.86 -15.88
CA SER A 17 -1.28 8.39 -17.22
C SER A 17 -0.84 6.95 -17.34
N ILE A 18 -1.67 6.12 -17.97
CA ILE A 18 -1.42 4.70 -18.19
C ILE A 18 -1.97 4.30 -19.55
N ASP A 19 -1.32 3.35 -20.24
CA ASP A 19 -1.90 2.75 -21.43
C ASP A 19 -3.22 2.07 -21.08
N LYS A 20 -4.23 2.27 -21.94
CA LYS A 20 -5.58 1.75 -21.71
C LYS A 20 -5.59 0.23 -21.64
N ASN A 21 -4.93 -0.45 -22.59
CA ASN A 21 -4.95 -1.90 -22.65
C ASN A 21 -4.19 -2.49 -21.46
N TYR A 22 -3.04 -1.92 -21.11
CA TYR A 22 -2.30 -2.30 -19.92
C TYR A 22 -3.12 -2.15 -18.63
N PHE A 23 -3.89 -1.05 -18.49
CA PHE A 23 -4.80 -0.88 -17.34
C PHE A 23 -5.86 -1.99 -17.25
N PHE A 24 -6.42 -2.44 -18.38
CA PHE A 24 -7.36 -3.57 -18.42
C PHE A 24 -6.67 -4.91 -18.17
N GLU A 25 -5.46 -5.11 -18.67
CA GLU A 25 -4.66 -6.31 -18.40
C GLU A 25 -4.35 -6.48 -16.91
N LEU A 26 -4.04 -5.37 -16.22
CA LEU A 26 -3.89 -5.32 -14.77
C LEU A 26 -5.21 -5.56 -13.99
N GLY A 27 -6.33 -5.76 -14.68
CA GLY A 27 -7.64 -5.97 -14.07
C GLY A 27 -8.26 -4.71 -13.48
N THR A 28 -7.87 -3.52 -13.96
CA THR A 28 -8.34 -2.22 -13.47
C THR A 28 -8.15 -2.05 -11.95
N TYR A 29 -8.96 -1.21 -11.30
CA TYR A 29 -9.03 -1.19 -9.83
C TYR A 29 -9.82 -2.37 -9.29
N ASP A 30 -9.55 -2.77 -8.05
CA ASP A 30 -10.42 -3.71 -7.34
C ASP A 30 -11.83 -3.11 -7.17
N PRO A 31 -12.87 -3.70 -7.79
CA PRO A 31 -14.23 -3.18 -7.71
C PRO A 31 -14.84 -3.30 -6.30
N GLY A 32 -14.17 -4.02 -5.38
CA GLY A 32 -14.54 -4.08 -3.97
C GLY A 32 -14.00 -2.93 -3.12
N LEU A 33 -13.23 -1.99 -3.67
CA LEU A 33 -12.82 -0.78 -2.95
C LEU A 33 -13.96 0.23 -2.92
N ASP A 34 -14.28 0.72 -1.71
CA ASP A 34 -15.41 1.61 -1.47
C ASP A 34 -14.95 3.08 -1.45
N VAL A 35 -15.59 3.95 -2.24
CA VAL A 35 -15.50 5.42 -2.22
C VAL A 35 -14.10 6.02 -2.39
N TRP A 36 -13.21 5.86 -1.41
CA TRP A 36 -11.88 6.48 -1.39
C TRP A 36 -10.90 5.72 -0.48
N GLY A 37 -9.65 5.62 -0.92
CA GLY A 37 -8.52 5.13 -0.14
C GLY A 37 -8.13 3.72 -0.55
N GLY A 38 -6.82 3.49 -0.67
CA GLY A 38 -6.22 2.19 -0.97
C GLY A 38 -5.99 1.93 -2.45
N GLU A 39 -6.73 2.57 -3.37
CA GLU A 39 -6.63 2.34 -4.81
C GLU A 39 -5.25 2.73 -5.38
N ASN A 40 -4.63 3.76 -4.80
CA ASN A 40 -3.31 4.21 -5.19
C ASN A 40 -2.23 3.20 -4.80
N MET A 41 -2.38 2.55 -3.64
CA MET A 41 -1.48 1.48 -3.20
C MET A 41 -1.70 0.20 -4.01
N GLU A 42 -2.96 -0.20 -4.21
CA GLU A 42 -3.33 -1.37 -5.00
C GLU A 42 -2.73 -1.32 -6.40
N LEU A 43 -2.98 -0.22 -7.13
CA LEU A 43 -2.48 -0.07 -8.49
C LEU A 43 -0.95 0.07 -8.52
N SER A 44 -0.34 0.69 -7.51
CA SER A 44 1.13 0.76 -7.42
C SER A 44 1.77 -0.63 -7.29
N PHE A 45 1.20 -1.47 -6.41
CA PHE A 45 1.66 -2.85 -6.23
C PHE A 45 1.41 -3.70 -7.47
N LYS A 46 0.25 -3.55 -8.13
CA LYS A 46 -0.03 -4.20 -9.41
C LYS A 46 1.03 -3.88 -10.45
N VAL A 47 1.31 -2.59 -10.69
CA VAL A 47 2.27 -2.17 -11.72
C VAL A 47 3.65 -2.76 -11.41
N TRP A 48 4.19 -2.50 -10.22
CA TRP A 48 5.54 -2.94 -9.87
C TRP A 48 5.69 -4.46 -9.81
N MET A 49 4.78 -5.14 -9.11
CA MET A 49 4.92 -6.58 -8.89
C MET A 49 4.54 -7.39 -10.13
N CYS A 50 3.76 -6.84 -11.07
CA CYS A 50 3.31 -7.55 -12.26
C CYS A 50 4.03 -7.09 -13.55
N GLY A 51 5.19 -6.42 -13.44
CA GLY A 51 6.13 -6.23 -14.55
C GLY A 51 6.10 -4.87 -15.24
N GLY A 52 5.42 -3.89 -14.67
CA GLY A 52 5.51 -2.48 -15.08
C GLY A 52 6.35 -1.65 -14.12
N GLU A 53 6.39 -0.34 -14.38
CA GLU A 53 7.16 0.63 -13.62
C GLU A 53 6.35 1.93 -13.43
N ILE A 54 6.68 2.70 -12.39
CA ILE A 54 6.04 3.98 -12.10
C ILE A 54 7.11 5.07 -12.03
N GLU A 55 6.91 6.11 -12.81
CA GLU A 55 7.85 7.22 -12.95
C GLU A 55 7.17 8.56 -12.61
N ILE A 56 7.93 9.44 -11.96
CA ILE A 56 7.55 10.85 -11.84
C ILE A 56 8.22 11.62 -12.98
N ILE A 57 7.43 12.30 -13.81
CA ILE A 57 7.92 13.10 -14.94
C ILE A 57 8.04 14.57 -14.53
N PRO A 58 9.24 15.10 -14.23
CA PRO A 58 9.39 16.45 -13.66
C PRO A 58 8.96 17.59 -14.59
N CYS A 59 8.94 17.31 -15.90
CA CYS A 59 8.48 18.22 -16.94
C CYS A 59 6.95 18.31 -17.03
N SER A 60 6.22 17.32 -16.52
CA SER A 60 4.75 17.34 -16.47
C SER A 60 4.29 17.89 -15.12
N ARG A 61 3.60 19.03 -15.12
CA ARG A 61 3.19 19.72 -13.89
C ARG A 61 1.69 19.95 -13.90
N VAL A 62 1.01 19.40 -12.89
CA VAL A 62 -0.43 19.59 -12.67
C VAL A 62 -0.63 20.08 -11.25
N GLY A 63 -1.33 21.21 -11.08
CA GLY A 63 -1.69 21.73 -9.76
C GLY A 63 -2.84 20.93 -9.14
N HIS A 64 -2.72 20.60 -7.86
CA HIS A 64 -3.77 19.95 -7.08
C HIS A 64 -4.09 20.77 -5.83
N ILE A 65 -5.38 21.02 -5.57
CA ILE A 65 -5.83 21.69 -4.35
C ILE A 65 -6.01 20.65 -3.26
N PHE A 66 -5.07 20.61 -2.31
CA PHE A 66 -5.23 19.80 -1.11
C PHE A 66 -6.35 20.39 -0.24
N ARG A 67 -7.35 19.57 0.05
CA ARG A 67 -8.50 19.93 0.88
C ARG A 67 -8.27 19.42 2.29
N ASN A 68 -8.79 20.14 3.28
CA ASN A 68 -8.76 19.70 4.68
C ASN A 68 -9.80 18.59 4.92
N ASP A 69 -10.94 18.66 4.23
CA ASP A 69 -12.06 17.73 4.39
C ASP A 69 -12.57 17.19 3.05
N ASN A 70 -13.12 15.97 3.10
CA ASN A 70 -13.76 15.33 1.96
C ASN A 70 -15.21 15.85 1.83
N PRO A 71 -15.62 16.44 0.69
CA PRO A 71 -16.99 16.94 0.51
C PRO A 71 -18.02 15.85 0.19
N TYR A 72 -17.60 14.59 0.15
CA TYR A 72 -18.45 13.45 -0.20
C TYR A 72 -18.97 12.76 1.05
N SER A 73 -20.18 12.23 0.97
CA SER A 73 -20.71 11.33 1.99
C SER A 73 -20.10 9.95 1.86
N PHE A 74 -19.73 9.37 3.01
CA PHE A 74 -19.32 7.97 3.08
C PHE A 74 -20.55 7.13 3.49
N PRO A 75 -20.80 5.97 2.86
CA PRO A 75 -21.90 5.07 3.23
C PRO A 75 -21.80 4.61 4.70
N LYS A 76 -20.57 4.51 5.20
CA LYS A 76 -20.21 4.28 6.59
C LYS A 76 -19.37 5.45 7.09
N ASP A 77 -18.68 5.26 8.21
CA ASP A 77 -17.63 6.18 8.64
C ASP A 77 -16.44 6.19 7.65
N ARG A 78 -15.83 7.36 7.45
CA ARG A 78 -14.68 7.55 6.55
C ARG A 78 -13.52 6.64 6.94
N MET A 79 -13.17 6.58 8.22
CA MET A 79 -12.03 5.79 8.69
C MET A 79 -12.29 4.31 8.43
N LYS A 80 -13.47 3.81 8.80
CA LYS A 80 -13.85 2.40 8.54
C LYS A 80 -13.82 2.03 7.06
N THR A 81 -14.19 2.97 6.18
CA THR A 81 -14.15 2.75 4.73
C THR A 81 -12.71 2.60 4.24
N VAL A 82 -11.83 3.53 4.64
CA VAL A 82 -10.41 3.51 4.29
C VAL A 82 -9.72 2.27 4.86
N GLU A 83 -9.98 1.94 6.12
CA GLU A 83 -9.45 0.77 6.79
C GLU A 83 -9.85 -0.53 6.09
N ARG A 84 -11.14 -0.69 5.77
CA ARG A 84 -11.62 -1.84 4.99
C ARG A 84 -10.89 -1.96 3.65
N ASN A 85 -10.74 -0.86 2.92
CA ASN A 85 -10.04 -0.86 1.64
C ASN A 85 -8.56 -1.24 1.79
N LEU A 86 -7.87 -0.69 2.79
CA LEU A 86 -6.47 -1.03 3.08
C LEU A 86 -6.31 -2.49 3.47
N VAL A 87 -7.25 -3.06 4.23
CA VAL A 87 -7.23 -4.50 4.56
C VAL A 87 -7.38 -5.35 3.30
N ARG A 88 -8.27 -4.99 2.36
CA ARG A 88 -8.37 -5.70 1.06
C ARG A 88 -7.04 -5.69 0.31
N VAL A 89 -6.37 -4.53 0.26
CA VAL A 89 -5.06 -4.41 -0.39
C VAL A 89 -4.01 -5.24 0.36
N ALA A 90 -3.99 -5.19 1.68
CA ALA A 90 -3.06 -5.93 2.53
C ALA A 90 -3.16 -7.44 2.31
N GLU A 91 -4.37 -7.98 2.35
CA GLU A 91 -4.64 -9.41 2.17
C GLU A 91 -4.24 -9.94 0.80
N VAL A 92 -4.33 -9.11 -0.24
CA VAL A 92 -4.01 -9.55 -1.62
C VAL A 92 -2.55 -9.30 -1.98
N TRP A 93 -1.92 -8.23 -1.50
CA TRP A 93 -0.65 -7.74 -2.06
C TRP A 93 0.53 -7.74 -1.11
N LEU A 94 0.34 -7.77 0.21
CA LEU A 94 1.44 -7.63 1.18
C LEU A 94 2.06 -8.95 1.63
N ASP A 95 1.55 -10.10 1.20
CA ASP A 95 2.04 -11.43 1.61
C ASP A 95 2.18 -11.53 3.14
N GLU A 96 3.30 -12.03 3.66
CA GLU A 96 3.60 -12.11 5.09
C GLU A 96 3.78 -10.74 5.78
N TYR A 97 4.01 -9.67 5.01
CA TYR A 97 4.20 -8.32 5.55
C TYR A 97 2.89 -7.66 5.97
N LYS A 98 1.74 -8.26 5.65
CA LYS A 98 0.44 -7.83 6.18
C LYS A 98 0.40 -7.88 7.71
N GLU A 99 1.19 -8.75 8.34
CA GLU A 99 1.31 -8.82 9.80
C GLU A 99 1.89 -7.52 10.40
N LEU A 100 2.74 -6.80 9.66
CA LEU A 100 3.22 -5.48 10.07
C LEU A 100 2.12 -4.43 9.95
N PHE A 101 1.33 -4.50 8.88
CA PHE A 101 0.16 -3.63 8.70
C PHE A 101 -0.83 -3.81 9.86
N TYR A 102 -1.17 -5.06 10.19
CA TYR A 102 -2.05 -5.35 11.32
C TYR A 102 -1.41 -5.00 12.67
N GLY A 103 -0.09 -5.16 12.82
CA GLY A 103 0.59 -4.81 14.06
C GLY A 103 0.61 -3.32 14.40
N HIS A 104 0.41 -2.45 13.40
CA HIS A 104 0.19 -1.01 13.61
C HIS A 104 -1.29 -0.64 13.76
N GLY A 105 -2.20 -1.56 13.46
CA GLY A 105 -3.63 -1.38 13.49
C GLY A 105 -4.31 -2.57 14.16
N ASP A 106 -3.92 -2.89 15.39
CA ASP A 106 -4.48 -4.05 16.13
C ASP A 106 -6.02 -3.98 16.23
N HIS A 107 -6.58 -2.76 16.24
CA HIS A 107 -8.03 -2.53 16.19
C HIS A 107 -8.69 -3.10 14.93
N LEU A 108 -7.96 -3.27 13.83
CA LEU A 108 -8.49 -3.84 12.59
C LEU A 108 -8.78 -5.34 12.72
N ILE A 109 -7.94 -6.05 13.49
CA ILE A 109 -8.15 -7.47 13.81
C ILE A 109 -9.34 -7.61 14.75
N GLU A 110 -9.40 -6.78 15.80
CA GLU A 110 -10.45 -6.83 16.82
C GLU A 110 -11.84 -6.49 16.26
N GLN A 111 -11.91 -5.63 15.24
CA GLN A 111 -13.17 -5.20 14.65
C GLN A 111 -13.86 -6.25 13.77
N GLY A 112 -13.17 -7.34 13.39
CA GLY A 112 -13.75 -8.36 12.52
C GLY A 112 -14.31 -7.78 11.21
N LEU A 113 -13.57 -6.84 10.60
CA LEU A 113 -14.00 -6.11 9.41
C LEU A 113 -14.34 -7.08 8.26
N ASP A 114 -15.60 -7.09 7.83
CA ASP A 114 -16.00 -7.79 6.62
C ASP A 114 -15.46 -7.06 5.39
N VAL A 115 -14.38 -7.60 4.84
CA VAL A 115 -13.74 -7.10 3.63
C VAL A 115 -14.38 -7.65 2.36
N GLY A 116 -15.32 -8.59 2.46
CA GLY A 116 -15.94 -9.26 1.30
C GLY A 116 -15.00 -10.25 0.60
N ASN A 117 -15.43 -10.71 -0.58
CA ASN A 117 -14.69 -11.74 -1.33
C ASN A 117 -13.43 -11.16 -2.00
N LEU A 118 -12.29 -11.85 -1.83
CA LEU A 118 -10.98 -11.51 -2.40
C LEU A 118 -10.50 -12.48 -3.49
N THR A 119 -11.28 -13.53 -3.78
CA THR A 119 -10.91 -14.62 -4.69
C THR A 119 -10.51 -14.10 -6.06
N GLN A 120 -11.30 -13.19 -6.64
CA GLN A 120 -11.02 -12.62 -7.96
C GLN A 120 -9.68 -11.87 -8.01
N GLN A 121 -9.35 -11.12 -6.95
CA GLN A 121 -8.08 -10.37 -6.87
C GLN A 121 -6.88 -11.31 -6.69
N MET A 122 -7.03 -12.34 -5.86
CA MET A 122 -6.00 -13.37 -5.68
C MET A 122 -5.75 -14.18 -6.96
N GLU A 123 -6.81 -14.54 -7.69
CA GLU A 123 -6.73 -15.23 -8.98
C GLU A 123 -6.09 -14.36 -10.06
N LEU A 124 -6.45 -13.07 -10.11
CA LEU A 124 -5.82 -12.08 -10.99
C LEU A 124 -4.31 -12.02 -10.74
N ARG A 125 -3.87 -11.87 -9.49
CA ARG A 125 -2.45 -11.82 -9.12
C ARG A 125 -1.71 -13.09 -9.55
N LYS A 126 -2.33 -14.26 -9.37
CA LYS A 126 -1.79 -15.56 -9.84
C LYS A 126 -1.68 -15.61 -11.37
N ARG A 127 -2.73 -15.21 -12.09
CA ARG A 127 -2.79 -15.22 -13.56
C ARG A 127 -1.72 -14.33 -14.18
N LEU A 128 -1.49 -13.15 -13.59
CA LEU A 128 -0.45 -12.20 -14.02
C LEU A 128 0.97 -12.63 -13.61
N LYS A 129 1.12 -13.70 -12.82
CA LYS A 129 2.42 -14.21 -12.35
C LYS A 129 3.26 -13.14 -11.65
N CYS A 130 2.60 -12.32 -10.84
CA CYS A 130 3.25 -11.22 -10.14
C CYS A 130 4.29 -11.72 -9.14
N LYS A 131 5.29 -10.87 -8.86
CA LYS A 131 6.31 -11.08 -7.85
C LYS A 131 5.73 -11.00 -6.43
N SER A 132 6.52 -11.42 -5.45
CA SER A 132 6.18 -11.29 -4.03
C SER A 132 6.36 -9.85 -3.54
N PHE A 133 5.74 -9.52 -2.43
CA PHE A 133 5.93 -8.22 -1.77
C PHE A 133 7.35 -8.07 -1.25
N LYS A 134 7.99 -9.17 -0.83
CA LYS A 134 9.42 -9.20 -0.52
C LYS A 134 10.27 -8.68 -1.69
N TRP A 135 10.00 -9.16 -2.91
CA TRP A 135 10.71 -8.68 -4.10
C TRP A 135 10.49 -7.18 -4.31
N TYR A 136 9.26 -6.68 -4.10
CA TYR A 136 8.97 -5.25 -4.19
C TYR A 136 9.80 -4.43 -3.18
N LEU A 137 9.88 -4.86 -1.92
CA LEU A 137 10.71 -4.19 -0.92
C LEU A 137 12.19 -4.23 -1.29
N GLU A 138 12.71 -5.35 -1.79
CA GLU A 138 14.12 -5.49 -2.13
C GLU A 138 14.54 -4.72 -3.38
N ASN A 139 13.63 -4.54 -4.36
CA ASN A 139 13.98 -4.05 -5.69
C ASN A 139 13.36 -2.69 -6.03
N VAL A 140 12.23 -2.33 -5.42
CA VAL A 140 11.49 -1.09 -5.69
C VAL A 140 11.58 -0.11 -4.53
N PHE A 141 11.47 -0.59 -3.28
CA PHE A 141 11.52 0.27 -2.10
C PHE A 141 12.51 -0.20 -1.01
N PRO A 142 13.80 -0.36 -1.31
CA PRO A 142 14.81 -0.92 -0.37
C PRO A 142 15.09 -0.05 0.86
N ASP A 143 14.75 1.23 0.79
CA ASP A 143 14.87 2.18 1.90
C ASP A 143 13.80 1.95 2.98
N LEU A 144 12.65 1.36 2.62
CA LEU A 144 11.61 1.01 3.57
C LEU A 144 12.05 -0.20 4.41
N LYS A 145 12.47 0.05 5.66
CA LYS A 145 12.84 -1.00 6.60
C LYS A 145 11.59 -1.63 7.21
N ALA A 146 11.23 -2.82 6.73
CA ALA A 146 10.09 -3.60 7.19
C ALA A 146 10.54 -4.95 7.78
N PRO A 147 11.13 -4.98 8.99
CA PRO A 147 11.51 -6.23 9.63
C PRO A 147 10.25 -7.02 10.02
N ILE A 148 10.15 -8.28 9.58
CA ILE A 148 9.03 -9.18 9.95
C ILE A 148 9.06 -9.54 11.46
N ALA A 149 10.11 -9.14 12.18
CA ALA A 149 10.21 -9.30 13.63
C ALA A 149 9.31 -8.31 14.37
N ARG A 150 8.24 -8.82 14.97
CA ARG A 150 7.42 -8.09 15.94
C ARG A 150 8.13 -8.11 17.30
N ALA A 151 8.73 -6.99 17.71
CA ALA A 151 9.18 -6.83 19.08
C ALA A 151 7.96 -6.62 19.98
N SER A 152 7.68 -7.58 20.86
CA SER A 152 6.62 -7.47 21.87
C SER A 152 7.21 -7.56 23.26
N GLY A 153 6.84 -6.64 24.16
CA GLY A 153 7.28 -6.62 25.55
C GLY A 153 7.94 -5.31 25.96
N VAL A 154 8.29 -5.20 27.25
CA VAL A 154 8.94 -4.01 27.81
C VAL A 154 10.40 -3.97 27.38
N VAL A 155 10.79 -2.91 26.67
CA VAL A 155 12.21 -2.58 26.45
C VAL A 155 12.72 -1.94 27.74
N SER A 156 13.48 -2.69 28.53
CA SER A 156 14.15 -2.18 29.73
C SER A 156 15.64 -1.96 29.45
N SER A 157 16.12 -0.76 29.78
CA SER A 157 17.55 -0.43 29.76
C SER A 157 18.10 -0.54 31.18
N TRP A 158 19.03 -1.47 31.41
CA TRP A 158 19.76 -1.58 32.67
C TRP A 158 20.95 -0.62 32.64
N GLY A 159 20.68 0.68 32.76
CA GLY A 159 21.72 1.68 33.00
C GLY A 159 22.17 1.61 34.45
N ASN A 160 23.35 1.06 34.73
CA ASN A 160 24.00 1.25 36.02
C ASN A 160 24.43 2.71 36.15
N LEU A 161 23.58 3.53 36.77
CA LEU A 161 23.93 4.85 37.29
C LEU A 161 24.80 4.67 38.55
N HIS A 162 26.06 4.31 38.36
CA HIS A 162 27.10 4.60 39.35
C HIS A 162 27.61 6.03 39.09
N LEU A 163 26.83 7.01 39.54
CA LEU A 163 27.36 8.33 39.89
C LEU A 163 28.03 8.17 41.26
N THR A 164 29.36 8.03 41.26
CA THR A 164 30.15 8.25 42.46
C THR A 164 30.21 9.77 42.67
N LEU A 165 29.67 10.22 43.80
CA LEU A 165 29.79 11.61 44.30
C LEU A 165 31.24 11.98 44.58
#